data_AF-A0A3P4ATQ5-F1
#
_entry.id   AF-A0A3P4ATQ5-F1
#
_cell.length_a   1.000
_cell.length_b   1.000
_cell.length_c   1.000
_cell.angle_alpha   90.00
_cell.angle_beta   90.00
_cell.angle_gamma   90.00
#
_symmetry.space_group_name_H-M   'P 1'
#
loop_
_entity.id
_entity.type
_entity.pdbx_description
1 polymer ?
#
loop_
_entity_poly.entity_id
_entity_poly.type
_entity_poly.pdbx_seq_one_letter_code
_entity_poly.pdbx_strand_id
1 'polypeptide(L)'
;MRRIMLPLLSLLGLALAQRTTCSVSYTPPNYPELPVGRPQIYLTVSPTALASPGSFTARAWTSSPSTTAWVRIRWARSELALGNVEPWNPIYTLLSPNPVQGCPEVQVSTRSLSFRDNGFHHFTAEAFVYWKEWREDWSCKYRDSQGEEQTTTVTTSGGAPGSPYYACTLLRGYWVPLSGTVSTSSRGAAYLTWERELSYDQVLQEFAHRLVEDHKRAGASMLAYAYAKEVPEPVRGALAQVARGYFYECGLLGICSRADPAGEIKVLTDVPSILYGLLYTGRLCGGFITFCFGQQNARGADIGPKVEIKTFLMVKGFRHDYLLMDRVIPRKYYDPSDPEYGAVPEDERNQVLQGCQTYKDTPEGRRCLALAETPTGLVPTLKTLLMIDPMFQRGRQYP
;
A
#
# COMPACT_ATOMS: atom_id res chain seq x y z
N MET A 1 18.39 53.50 -13.16
CA MET A 1 17.14 53.18 -12.42
C MET A 1 16.84 51.70 -12.65
N ARG A 2 17.11 50.84 -11.66
CA ARG A 2 17.00 49.37 -11.76
C ARG A 2 15.99 48.91 -10.72
N ARG A 3 14.79 48.50 -11.16
CA ARG A 3 13.72 48.00 -10.28
C ARG A 3 14.02 46.56 -9.89
N ILE A 4 14.21 46.33 -8.60
CA ILE A 4 14.34 45.01 -7.97
C ILE A 4 12.91 44.54 -7.69
N MET A 5 12.46 43.48 -8.37
CA MET A 5 11.25 42.75 -7.98
C MET A 5 11.69 41.58 -7.08
N LEU A 6 11.33 41.65 -5.79
CA LEU A 6 11.27 40.48 -4.91
C LEU A 6 10.02 39.65 -5.26
N PRO A 7 10.09 38.31 -5.32
CA PRO A 7 8.90 37.49 -5.28
C PRO A 7 8.48 37.29 -3.81
N LEU A 8 7.48 38.05 -3.39
CA LEU A 8 6.68 37.82 -2.18
C LEU A 8 5.61 36.77 -2.53
N LEU A 9 5.94 35.47 -2.50
CA LEU A 9 4.96 34.41 -2.80
C LEU A 9 5.42 33.04 -2.27
N SER A 10 5.47 32.90 -0.94
CA SER A 10 5.72 31.59 -0.31
C SER A 10 5.35 31.53 1.18
N LEU A 11 4.18 32.05 1.59
CA LEU A 11 3.73 31.97 2.99
C LEU A 11 2.22 31.70 3.18
N LEU A 12 1.54 31.12 2.20
CA LEU A 12 0.07 30.94 2.21
C LEU A 12 -0.39 29.47 2.20
N GLY A 13 0.35 28.58 2.87
CA GLY A 13 0.07 27.14 2.88
C GLY A 13 0.01 26.45 4.24
N LEU A 14 -0.09 27.18 5.36
CA LEU A 14 0.06 26.58 6.71
C LEU A 14 -0.92 27.07 7.77
N ALA A 15 -2.04 27.68 7.40
CA ALA A 15 -3.06 28.07 8.36
C ALA A 15 -4.45 27.77 7.80
N LEU A 16 -5.04 26.62 8.17
CA LEU A 16 -6.50 26.38 8.30
C LEU A 16 -6.78 24.92 8.72
N ALA A 17 -6.15 24.44 9.78
CA ALA A 17 -6.76 23.41 10.63
C ALA A 17 -7.69 24.09 11.63
N GLN A 18 -8.64 24.89 11.15
CA GLN A 18 -9.70 25.44 12.00
C GLN A 18 -10.66 24.30 12.31
N ARG A 19 -10.86 24.02 13.60
CA ARG A 19 -11.93 23.17 14.11
C ARG A 19 -13.28 23.84 13.82
N THR A 20 -13.73 23.80 12.56
CA THR A 20 -15.08 24.19 12.18
C THR A 20 -16.02 23.08 12.61
N THR A 21 -16.77 23.32 13.68
CA THR A 21 -17.92 22.50 14.01
C THR A 21 -19.10 23.02 13.20
N CYS A 22 -19.74 22.15 12.42
CA CYS A 22 -20.94 22.52 11.69
C CYS A 22 -22.08 22.59 12.69
N SER A 23 -22.84 23.68 12.69
CA SER A 23 -24.12 23.72 13.40
C SER A 23 -25.17 23.01 12.55
N VAL A 24 -25.68 21.88 13.05
CA VAL A 24 -26.85 21.21 12.46
C VAL A 24 -28.09 21.69 13.21
N SER A 25 -29.03 22.28 12.49
CA SER A 25 -30.34 22.67 13.01
C SER A 25 -31.44 21.83 12.36
N TYR A 26 -32.40 21.38 13.16
CA TYR A 26 -33.58 20.68 12.68
C TYR A 26 -34.81 21.13 13.46
N THR A 27 -35.94 21.26 12.76
CA THR A 27 -37.14 21.88 13.32
C THR A 27 -38.27 20.86 13.48
N PRO A 28 -38.83 20.66 14.70
CA PRO A 28 -40.00 19.80 14.89
C PRO A 28 -41.25 20.40 14.21
N PRO A 29 -42.30 19.59 13.95
CA PRO A 29 -42.42 18.16 14.26
C PRO A 29 -41.95 17.23 13.13
N ASN A 30 -41.74 17.74 11.91
CA ASN A 30 -41.49 16.92 10.71
C ASN A 30 -40.02 16.88 10.27
N TYR A 31 -39.16 17.70 10.89
CA TYR A 31 -37.71 17.76 10.65
C TYR A 31 -37.37 17.76 9.14
N PRO A 32 -37.89 18.74 8.36
CA PRO A 32 -37.72 18.76 6.90
C PRO A 32 -36.24 18.75 6.48
N GLU A 33 -35.34 19.23 7.34
CA GLU A 33 -33.91 19.30 7.11
C GLU A 33 -33.21 17.93 7.22
N LEU A 34 -33.82 16.97 7.93
CA LEU A 34 -33.25 15.65 8.16
C LEU A 34 -33.63 14.65 7.05
N PRO A 35 -32.66 13.90 6.49
CA PRO A 35 -32.94 12.86 5.51
C PRO A 35 -33.71 11.70 6.15
N VAL A 36 -34.51 11.00 5.33
CA VAL A 36 -35.17 9.76 5.73
C VAL A 36 -34.16 8.62 5.68
N GLY A 37 -33.90 8.01 6.84
CA GLY A 37 -32.90 6.95 6.97
C GLY A 37 -31.47 7.46 7.16
N ARG A 38 -30.60 6.58 7.65
CA ARG A 38 -29.25 6.94 8.10
C ARG A 38 -28.33 7.29 6.92
N PRO A 39 -27.70 8.49 6.91
CA PRO A 39 -26.72 8.90 5.91
C PRO A 39 -25.52 7.96 5.84
N GLN A 40 -24.87 7.95 4.67
CA GLN A 40 -23.63 7.21 4.44
C GLN A 40 -22.44 8.15 4.44
N ILE A 41 -21.25 7.59 4.69
CA ILE A 41 -19.97 8.28 4.53
C ILE A 41 -19.15 7.58 3.45
N TYR A 42 -18.50 8.39 2.63
CA TYR A 42 -17.61 7.97 1.56
C TYR A 42 -16.18 8.37 1.88
N LEU A 43 -15.22 7.56 1.41
CA LEU A 43 -13.79 7.81 1.53
C LEU A 43 -13.10 7.39 0.24
N THR A 44 -12.35 8.32 -0.36
CA THR A 44 -11.45 8.01 -1.46
C THR A 44 -10.01 8.27 -1.05
N VAL A 45 -9.11 7.40 -1.52
CA VAL A 45 -7.66 7.52 -1.35
C VAL A 45 -7.05 7.54 -2.74
N SER A 46 -6.31 8.61 -3.03
CA SER A 46 -5.70 8.83 -4.35
C SER A 46 -4.21 9.16 -4.21
N PRO A 47 -3.32 8.53 -5.00
CA PRO A 47 -3.61 7.41 -5.89
C PRO A 47 -3.93 6.12 -5.08
N THR A 48 -4.53 5.12 -5.70
CA THR A 48 -4.74 3.81 -5.06
C THR A 48 -3.42 3.05 -4.88
N ALA A 49 -2.45 3.33 -5.74
CA ALA A 49 -1.11 2.76 -5.77
C ALA A 49 -0.09 3.88 -6.02
N LEU A 50 0.93 3.97 -5.18
CA LEU A 50 2.01 4.93 -5.27
C LEU A 50 3.31 4.22 -5.69
N ALA A 51 3.76 4.48 -6.93
CA ALA A 51 4.95 3.87 -7.54
C ALA A 51 6.16 4.81 -7.62
N SER A 52 5.97 6.08 -7.24
CA SER A 52 7.00 7.13 -7.25
C SER A 52 6.86 7.97 -5.98
N PRO A 53 7.96 8.52 -5.43
CA PRO A 53 7.91 9.32 -4.21
C PRO A 53 6.80 10.38 -4.28
N GLY A 54 5.99 10.45 -3.22
CA GLY A 54 4.79 11.28 -3.20
C GLY A 54 3.90 10.96 -2.01
N SER A 55 2.69 11.50 -1.97
CA SER A 55 1.75 11.32 -0.85
C SER A 55 0.43 10.72 -1.30
N PHE A 56 -0.29 10.10 -0.36
CA PHE A 56 -1.70 9.80 -0.55
C PHE A 56 -2.53 11.03 -0.17
N THR A 57 -3.59 11.27 -0.93
CA THR A 57 -4.65 12.21 -0.58
C THR A 57 -5.90 11.42 -0.25
N ALA A 58 -6.36 11.56 0.99
CA ALA A 58 -7.60 10.99 1.49
C ALA A 58 -8.69 12.07 1.54
N ARG A 59 -9.85 11.79 0.95
CA ARG A 59 -11.00 12.69 0.92
C ARG A 59 -12.22 11.95 1.45
N ALA A 60 -12.94 12.56 2.41
CA ALA A 60 -14.12 11.97 3.02
C ALA A 60 -15.28 12.97 3.09
N TRP A 61 -16.46 12.51 2.72
CA TRP A 61 -17.70 13.30 2.67
C TRP A 61 -18.91 12.40 2.96
N THR A 62 -20.06 13.00 3.27
CA THR A 62 -21.29 12.26 3.56
C THR A 62 -22.31 12.37 2.42
N SER A 63 -23.28 11.47 2.37
CA SER A 63 -24.42 11.55 1.45
C SER A 63 -25.38 12.71 1.78
N SER A 64 -25.29 13.27 2.98
CA SER A 64 -26.16 14.36 3.47
C SER A 64 -25.33 15.42 4.21
N PRO A 65 -24.62 16.29 3.48
CA PRO A 65 -23.69 17.24 4.06
C PRO A 65 -24.36 18.23 5.03
N SER A 66 -25.58 18.66 4.73
CA SER A 66 -26.35 19.61 5.56
C SER A 66 -26.73 19.08 6.95
N THR A 67 -26.68 17.76 7.16
CA THR A 67 -27.02 17.10 8.44
C THR A 67 -25.84 16.44 9.10
N THR A 68 -24.63 16.82 8.69
CA THR A 68 -23.37 16.27 9.20
C THR A 68 -22.73 17.27 10.17
N ALA A 69 -22.53 16.86 11.43
CA ALA A 69 -21.94 17.72 12.45
C ALA A 69 -20.42 17.88 12.28
N TRP A 70 -19.77 16.79 11.87
CA TRP A 70 -18.33 16.74 11.59
C TRP A 70 -18.02 15.50 10.75
N VAL A 71 -16.93 15.59 10.00
CA VAL A 71 -16.26 14.47 9.33
C VAL A 71 -14.82 14.41 9.80
N ARG A 72 -14.30 13.20 9.95
CA ARG A 72 -12.98 12.91 10.47
C ARG A 72 -12.29 11.89 9.57
N ILE A 73 -11.03 12.13 9.22
CA ILE A 73 -10.15 11.13 8.62
C ILE A 73 -9.04 10.78 9.61
N ARG A 74 -8.80 9.48 9.76
CA ARG A 74 -7.69 8.92 10.53
C ARG A 74 -6.85 8.04 9.63
N TRP A 75 -5.53 8.22 9.63
CA TRP A 75 -4.62 7.19 9.15
C TRP A 75 -4.47 6.15 10.25
N ALA A 76 -5.16 5.04 10.04
CA ALA A 76 -5.48 4.07 11.08
C ALA A 76 -4.36 3.06 11.32
N ARG A 77 -3.59 2.72 10.29
CA ARG A 77 -2.50 1.74 10.36
C ARG A 77 -1.69 1.75 9.06
N SER A 78 -0.43 1.35 9.14
CA SER A 78 0.38 0.97 7.98
C SER A 78 0.91 -0.44 8.18
N GLU A 79 0.76 -1.29 7.16
CA GLU A 79 1.31 -2.64 7.10
C GLU A 79 2.57 -2.60 6.24
N LEU A 80 3.71 -2.41 6.89
CA LEU A 80 5.04 -2.36 6.28
C LEU A 80 5.77 -3.70 6.46
N ALA A 81 6.88 -3.85 5.74
CA ALA A 81 7.77 -5.01 5.82
C ALA A 81 8.27 -5.26 7.24
N LEU A 82 8.74 -4.20 7.89
CA LEU A 82 9.29 -4.25 9.23
C LEU A 82 8.23 -4.25 10.34
N GLY A 83 6.94 -4.17 10.03
CA GLY A 83 6.05 -3.55 11.01
C GLY A 83 4.62 -3.34 10.60
N ASN A 84 3.69 -3.70 11.49
CA ASN A 84 2.53 -2.82 11.62
C ASN A 84 3.03 -1.56 12.33
N VAL A 85 2.74 -0.41 11.73
CA VAL A 85 2.92 0.88 12.37
C VAL A 85 1.53 1.39 12.73
N GLU A 86 1.39 1.82 13.97
CA GLU A 86 0.12 2.21 14.56
C GLU A 86 0.07 3.73 14.75
N PRO A 87 -1.13 4.35 14.83
CA PRO A 87 -1.31 5.80 14.73
C PRO A 87 -0.54 6.65 15.76
N TRP A 88 -0.15 6.05 16.89
CA TRP A 88 0.64 6.71 17.94
C TRP A 88 2.13 6.82 17.61
N ASN A 89 2.60 6.16 16.55
CA ASN A 89 3.99 6.25 16.11
C ASN A 89 4.31 7.65 15.57
N PRO A 90 5.48 8.23 15.88
CA PRO A 90 5.90 9.55 15.40
C PRO A 90 5.82 9.73 13.88
N ILE A 91 5.89 8.64 13.11
CA ILE A 91 5.77 8.66 11.65
C ILE A 91 4.38 9.20 11.19
N TYR A 92 3.34 9.11 12.04
CA TYR A 92 1.99 9.63 11.78
C TYR A 92 1.78 11.10 12.19
N THR A 93 2.78 11.76 12.79
CA THR A 93 2.73 13.21 13.13
C THR A 93 2.58 14.11 11.92
N LEU A 94 2.57 13.56 10.72
CA LEU A 94 2.62 14.31 9.48
C LEU A 94 1.24 14.40 8.78
N LEU A 95 0.22 13.75 9.35
CA LEU A 95 -1.18 14.16 9.22
C LEU A 95 -1.60 15.07 10.41
N SER A 96 -0.66 15.70 11.11
CA SER A 96 -0.99 16.41 12.35
C SER A 96 -1.92 17.61 12.10
N PRO A 97 -3.05 17.71 12.84
CA PRO A 97 -3.47 16.76 13.87
C PRO A 97 -4.06 15.47 13.27
N ASN A 98 -3.53 14.29 13.63
CA ASN A 98 -4.16 13.00 13.28
C ASN A 98 -4.99 12.54 14.49
N PRO A 99 -6.31 12.40 14.39
CA PRO A 99 -7.13 12.51 13.19
C PRO A 99 -7.46 13.95 12.78
N VAL A 100 -7.61 14.19 11.48
CA VAL A 100 -8.02 15.50 10.95
C VAL A 100 -9.54 15.55 10.89
N GLN A 101 -10.12 16.63 11.43
CA GLN A 101 -11.56 16.89 11.42
C GLN A 101 -11.87 18.09 10.53
N GLY A 102 -12.99 18.01 9.81
CA GLY A 102 -13.50 19.03 8.92
C GLY A 102 -15.00 18.89 8.73
N CYS A 103 -15.57 19.77 7.91
CA CYS A 103 -17.00 20.01 7.93
C CYS A 103 -17.51 20.55 6.59
N PRO A 104 -18.54 19.97 5.96
CA PRO A 104 -19.06 18.59 6.10
C PRO A 104 -18.23 17.57 5.29
N GLU A 105 -17.08 18.01 4.80
CA GLU A 105 -16.11 17.22 4.06
C GLU A 105 -14.73 17.55 4.63
N VAL A 106 -13.82 16.58 4.54
CA VAL A 106 -12.41 16.79 4.87
C VAL A 106 -11.55 16.14 3.80
N GLN A 107 -10.50 16.86 3.39
CA GLN A 107 -9.46 16.34 2.53
C GLN A 107 -8.11 16.57 3.21
N VAL A 108 -7.29 15.53 3.23
CA VAL A 108 -5.97 15.58 3.83
C VAL A 108 -5.00 14.75 3.02
N SER A 109 -3.74 15.18 2.95
CA SER A 109 -2.67 14.41 2.34
C SER A 109 -1.70 13.92 3.40
N THR A 110 -1.18 12.70 3.24
CA THR A 110 -0.03 12.24 4.02
C THR A 110 1.19 13.10 3.72
N ARG A 111 2.26 12.97 4.50
CA ARG A 111 3.59 13.39 4.01
C ARG A 111 3.97 12.64 2.74
N SER A 112 5.01 13.13 2.09
CA SER A 112 5.73 12.33 1.11
C SER A 112 6.20 11.03 1.76
N LEU A 113 5.86 9.92 1.13
CA LEU A 113 6.30 8.58 1.44
C LEU A 113 7.60 8.29 0.69
N SER A 114 8.42 7.43 1.28
CA SER A 114 9.66 6.91 0.66
C SER A 114 9.66 5.39 0.70
N PHE A 115 10.72 4.73 0.21
CA PHE A 115 10.83 3.26 0.27
C PHE A 115 10.65 2.70 1.70
N ARG A 116 10.92 3.51 2.73
CA ARG A 116 10.71 3.15 4.14
C ARG A 116 9.25 2.84 4.46
N ASP A 117 8.34 3.41 3.68
CA ASP A 117 6.89 3.30 3.83
C ASP A 117 6.25 2.30 2.89
N ASN A 118 7.03 1.50 2.15
CA ASN A 118 6.47 0.46 1.29
C ASN A 118 5.55 -0.45 2.11
N GLY A 119 4.30 -0.60 1.67
CA GLY A 119 3.26 -1.25 2.46
C GLY A 119 1.83 -0.89 2.06
N PHE A 120 0.88 -1.43 2.81
CA PHE A 120 -0.52 -0.98 2.76
C PHE A 120 -0.78 0.08 3.82
N HIS A 121 -1.41 1.18 3.43
CA HIS A 121 -1.76 2.29 4.33
C HIS A 121 -3.28 2.37 4.44
N HIS A 122 -3.78 2.22 5.65
CA HIS A 122 -5.21 2.14 5.94
C HIS A 122 -5.74 3.47 6.47
N PHE A 123 -6.80 3.95 5.85
CA PHE A 123 -7.48 5.17 6.24
C PHE A 123 -8.90 4.84 6.67
N THR A 124 -9.36 5.46 7.76
CA THR A 124 -10.73 5.36 8.25
C THR A 124 -11.33 6.75 8.21
N ALA A 125 -12.53 6.87 7.64
CA ALA A 125 -13.34 8.06 7.71
C ALA A 125 -14.52 7.81 8.64
N GLU A 126 -14.86 8.80 9.45
CA GLU A 126 -16.01 8.78 10.35
C GLU A 126 -16.76 10.11 10.26
N ALA A 127 -18.07 10.07 10.38
CA ALA A 127 -18.89 11.28 10.43
C ALA A 127 -19.98 11.12 11.48
N PHE A 128 -20.28 12.19 12.20
CA PHE A 128 -21.46 12.24 13.05
C PHE A 128 -22.60 12.90 12.30
N VAL A 129 -23.68 12.15 12.10
CA VAL A 129 -24.78 12.52 11.20
C VAL A 129 -26.11 12.49 11.94
N TYR A 130 -27.05 13.32 11.47
CA TYR A 130 -28.43 13.35 11.91
C TYR A 130 -29.36 12.88 10.79
N TRP A 131 -30.42 12.16 11.16
CA TRP A 131 -31.46 11.69 10.27
C TRP A 131 -32.80 11.56 10.98
N LYS A 132 -33.86 11.28 10.23
CA LYS A 132 -35.17 10.98 10.79
C LYS A 132 -35.68 9.62 10.37
N GLU A 133 -36.43 8.99 11.27
CA GLU A 133 -37.16 7.75 11.02
C GLU A 133 -38.62 7.92 11.38
N TRP A 134 -39.49 7.27 10.60
CA TRP A 134 -40.90 7.20 10.90
C TRP A 134 -41.16 6.16 11.99
N ARG A 135 -41.90 6.55 13.02
CA ARG A 135 -42.31 5.67 14.11
C ARG A 135 -43.81 5.70 14.25
N GLU A 136 -44.37 4.53 14.54
CA GLU A 136 -45.80 4.34 14.75
C GLU A 136 -46.01 3.73 16.14
N ASP A 137 -46.82 4.39 16.96
CA ASP A 137 -47.24 3.84 18.25
C ASP A 137 -48.57 3.11 18.07
N TRP A 138 -48.64 1.87 18.52
CA TRP A 138 -49.81 1.01 18.43
C TRP A 138 -50.28 0.61 19.83
N SER A 139 -51.58 0.67 20.08
CA SER A 139 -52.19 0.00 21.25
C SER A 139 -52.55 -1.42 20.85
N CYS A 140 -51.92 -2.40 21.48
CA CYS A 140 -52.09 -3.82 21.16
C CYS A 140 -52.43 -4.64 22.39
N LYS A 141 -53.10 -5.78 22.16
CA LYS A 141 -53.33 -6.81 23.17
C LYS A 141 -52.29 -7.91 23.04
N TYR A 142 -51.90 -8.51 24.17
CA TYR A 142 -51.07 -9.72 24.22
C TYR A 142 -51.47 -10.58 25.41
N ARG A 143 -51.08 -11.86 25.41
CA ARG A 143 -51.24 -12.74 26.57
C ARG A 143 -49.91 -12.85 27.32
N ASP A 144 -49.93 -12.63 28.62
CA ASP A 144 -48.75 -12.79 29.46
C ASP A 144 -48.42 -14.28 29.74
N SER A 145 -47.39 -14.53 30.55
CA SER A 145 -46.96 -15.89 30.90
C SER A 145 -48.01 -16.70 31.68
N GLN A 146 -49.05 -16.05 32.21
CA GLN A 146 -50.17 -16.68 32.92
C GLN A 146 -51.40 -16.86 32.01
N GLY A 147 -51.34 -16.37 30.76
CA GLY A 147 -52.42 -16.45 29.78
C GLY A 147 -53.43 -15.29 29.86
N GLU A 148 -53.20 -14.31 30.72
CA GLU A 148 -54.08 -13.16 30.92
C GLU A 148 -53.88 -12.12 29.82
N GLU A 149 -54.99 -11.54 29.35
CA GLU A 149 -54.96 -10.53 28.29
C GLU A 149 -54.58 -9.16 28.86
N GLN A 150 -53.48 -8.63 28.36
CA GLN A 150 -52.95 -7.32 28.72
C GLN A 150 -52.97 -6.38 27.51
N THR A 151 -53.12 -5.08 27.77
CA THR A 151 -52.98 -4.03 26.74
C THR A 151 -51.66 -3.30 26.94
N THR A 152 -50.91 -3.08 25.86
CA THR A 152 -49.63 -2.38 25.88
C THR A 152 -49.46 -1.51 24.65
N THR A 153 -48.58 -0.51 24.76
CA THR A 153 -48.18 0.33 23.63
C THR A 153 -46.89 -0.23 23.02
N VAL A 154 -46.91 -0.49 21.71
CA VAL A 154 -45.76 -0.99 20.95
C VAL A 154 -45.39 0.02 19.88
N THR A 155 -44.13 0.45 19.86
CA THR A 155 -43.59 1.34 18.83
C THR A 155 -42.92 0.53 17.73
N THR A 156 -43.31 0.74 16.47
CA THR A 156 -42.72 0.09 15.30
C THR A 156 -42.09 1.10 14.35
N SER A 157 -41.26 0.63 13.40
CA SER A 157 -40.68 1.44 12.32
C SER A 157 -41.51 1.35 11.02
N GLY A 158 -42.83 1.32 11.15
CA GLY A 158 -43.79 1.16 10.07
C GLY A 158 -44.47 -0.21 10.07
N GLY A 159 -45.80 -0.21 10.06
CA GLY A 159 -46.63 -1.40 10.05
C GLY A 159 -47.04 -1.88 11.44
N ALA A 160 -48.14 -2.64 11.49
CA ALA A 160 -48.67 -3.17 12.73
C ALA A 160 -47.73 -4.21 13.37
N PRO A 161 -47.59 -4.25 14.71
CA PRO A 161 -46.83 -5.27 15.41
C PRO A 161 -47.29 -6.70 15.07
N GLY A 162 -46.34 -7.61 14.92
CA GLY A 162 -46.60 -9.05 14.80
C GLY A 162 -46.73 -9.76 16.14
N SER A 163 -46.89 -11.09 16.10
CA SER A 163 -46.91 -11.96 17.29
C SER A 163 -45.75 -11.63 18.26
N PRO A 164 -46.00 -11.56 19.58
CA PRO A 164 -47.19 -12.03 20.33
C PRO A 164 -48.36 -11.03 20.38
N TYR A 165 -48.26 -9.88 19.71
CA TYR A 165 -49.26 -8.82 19.76
C TYR A 165 -50.39 -9.07 18.75
N TYR A 166 -51.63 -8.76 19.15
CA TYR A 166 -52.82 -8.85 18.30
C TYR A 166 -53.83 -7.74 18.63
N ALA A 167 -54.86 -7.59 17.78
CA ALA A 167 -55.89 -6.55 17.90
C ALA A 167 -55.29 -5.13 18.06
N CYS A 168 -54.27 -4.83 17.25
CA CYS A 168 -53.53 -3.57 17.30
C CYS A 168 -54.30 -2.43 16.63
N THR A 169 -54.36 -1.28 17.29
CA THR A 169 -54.91 -0.02 16.75
C THR A 169 -53.81 1.05 16.71
N LEU A 170 -53.63 1.71 15.55
CA LEU A 170 -52.66 2.80 15.40
C LEU A 170 -53.10 3.99 16.25
N LEU A 171 -52.21 4.45 17.13
CA LEU A 171 -52.45 5.63 17.96
C LEU A 171 -51.95 6.91 17.27
N ARG A 172 -50.71 6.87 16.77
CA ARG A 172 -50.08 7.99 16.06
C ARG A 172 -48.90 7.52 15.23
N GLY A 173 -48.62 8.25 14.17
CA GLY A 173 -47.37 8.19 13.43
C GLY A 173 -46.62 9.51 13.55
N TYR A 174 -45.31 9.47 13.79
CA TYR A 174 -44.49 10.65 13.98
C TYR A 174 -43.05 10.43 13.53
N TRP A 175 -42.38 11.51 13.13
CA TRP A 175 -40.95 11.50 12.84
C TRP A 175 -40.15 11.61 14.13
N VAL A 176 -39.10 10.81 14.25
CA VAL A 176 -38.14 10.88 15.35
C VAL A 176 -36.78 11.26 14.80
N PRO A 177 -36.13 12.32 15.31
CA PRO A 177 -34.76 12.64 14.95
C PRO A 177 -33.81 11.66 15.66
N LEU A 178 -32.85 11.13 14.92
CA LEU A 178 -31.80 10.24 15.39
C LEU A 178 -30.44 10.80 15.03
N SER A 179 -29.41 10.36 15.76
CA SER A 179 -28.03 10.74 15.54
C SER A 179 -27.09 9.57 15.80
N GLY A 180 -25.90 9.64 15.22
CA GLY A 180 -24.89 8.60 15.39
C GLY A 180 -23.69 8.75 14.47
N THR A 181 -22.65 7.98 14.78
CA THR A 181 -21.42 7.95 13.97
C THR A 181 -21.52 6.90 12.87
N VAL A 182 -21.24 7.28 11.63
CA VAL A 182 -21.06 6.35 10.50
C VAL A 182 -19.59 6.29 10.13
N SER A 183 -19.11 5.13 9.67
CA SER A 183 -17.69 4.91 9.37
C SER A 183 -17.50 4.14 8.08
N THR A 184 -16.42 4.44 7.36
CA THR A 184 -15.96 3.67 6.21
C THR A 184 -14.44 3.61 6.21
N SER A 185 -13.86 2.65 5.50
CA SER A 185 -12.41 2.47 5.41
C SER A 185 -11.96 2.24 3.99
N SER A 186 -10.77 2.73 3.67
CA SER A 186 -10.10 2.51 2.40
C SER A 186 -8.60 2.35 2.64
N ARG A 187 -7.87 1.89 1.63
CA ARG A 187 -6.42 1.71 1.70
C ARG A 187 -5.72 2.15 0.42
N GLY A 188 -4.49 2.62 0.56
CA GLY A 188 -3.55 2.85 -0.54
C GLY A 188 -2.35 1.90 -0.42
N ALA A 189 -1.75 1.54 -1.54
CA ALA A 189 -0.54 0.72 -1.58
C ALA A 189 0.67 1.57 -1.98
N ALA A 190 1.77 1.50 -1.25
CA ALA A 190 3.04 2.12 -1.62
C ALA A 190 4.07 1.05 -2.01
N TYR A 191 4.70 1.23 -3.16
CA TYR A 191 5.85 0.44 -3.64
C TYR A 191 6.85 1.36 -4.34
N LEU A 192 7.63 2.05 -3.52
CA LEU A 192 8.57 3.08 -3.92
C LEU A 192 9.96 2.48 -4.11
N THR A 193 10.66 2.99 -5.11
CA THR A 193 12.03 2.58 -5.42
C THR A 193 12.99 2.93 -4.30
N TRP A 194 13.95 2.07 -4.06
CA TRP A 194 15.07 2.29 -3.14
C TRP A 194 16.20 3.08 -3.80
N GLU A 195 16.16 3.20 -5.13
CA GLU A 195 17.18 3.87 -5.92
C GLU A 195 17.29 5.36 -5.55
N ARG A 196 18.53 5.88 -5.61
CA ARG A 196 18.90 7.27 -5.24
C ARG A 196 18.78 7.65 -3.76
N GLU A 197 18.06 6.89 -2.94
CA GLU A 197 17.97 7.16 -1.49
C GLU A 197 19.10 6.51 -0.69
N LEU A 198 19.65 5.40 -1.19
CA LEU A 198 20.72 4.63 -0.54
C LEU A 198 21.85 4.33 -1.53
N SER A 199 23.08 4.23 -1.01
CA SER A 199 24.22 3.71 -1.79
C SER A 199 24.07 2.21 -2.07
N TYR A 200 24.84 1.68 -3.03
CA TYR A 200 24.80 0.25 -3.41
C TYR A 200 24.93 -0.68 -2.19
N ASP A 201 25.95 -0.47 -1.35
CA ASP A 201 26.19 -1.31 -0.17
C ASP A 201 25.08 -1.12 0.89
N GLN A 202 24.54 0.09 1.03
CA GLN A 202 23.42 0.37 1.95
C GLN A 202 22.12 -0.29 1.51
N VAL A 203 21.82 -0.33 0.21
CA VAL A 203 20.63 -1.05 -0.29
C VAL A 203 20.72 -2.52 0.03
N LEU A 204 21.86 -3.15 -0.22
CA LEU A 204 22.05 -4.58 0.09
C LEU A 204 21.92 -4.86 1.58
N GLN A 205 22.46 -3.99 2.44
CA GLN A 205 22.33 -4.09 3.90
C GLN A 205 20.90 -3.96 4.38
N GLU A 206 20.17 -2.93 3.92
CA GLU A 206 18.79 -2.71 4.32
C GLU A 206 17.88 -3.81 3.76
N PHE A 207 18.14 -4.32 2.55
CA PHE A 207 17.41 -5.44 1.98
C PHE A 207 17.61 -6.73 2.78
N ALA A 208 18.87 -7.05 3.11
CA ALA A 208 19.20 -8.20 3.97
C ALA A 208 18.50 -8.10 5.33
N HIS A 209 18.49 -6.91 5.93
CA HIS A 209 17.78 -6.66 7.19
C HIS A 209 16.27 -6.90 7.05
N ARG A 210 15.62 -6.34 6.02
CA ARG A 210 14.18 -6.52 5.79
C ARG A 210 13.80 -7.97 5.54
N LEU A 211 14.61 -8.69 4.78
CA LEU A 211 14.38 -10.10 4.48
C LEU A 211 14.36 -10.94 5.76
N VAL A 212 15.28 -10.66 6.70
CA VAL A 212 15.30 -11.32 8.01
C VAL A 212 14.10 -10.91 8.86
N GLU A 213 13.77 -9.61 8.94
CA GLU A 213 12.64 -9.13 9.76
C GLU A 213 11.27 -9.59 9.27
N ASP A 214 11.03 -9.63 7.96
CA ASP A 214 9.80 -10.18 7.39
C ASP A 214 9.69 -11.68 7.70
N HIS A 215 10.82 -12.41 7.63
CA HIS A 215 10.87 -13.82 8.01
C HIS A 215 10.56 -14.07 9.49
N LYS A 216 11.09 -13.26 10.43
CA LYS A 216 10.78 -13.39 11.87
C LYS A 216 9.27 -13.40 12.15
N ARG A 217 8.52 -12.69 11.31
CA ARG A 217 7.07 -12.49 11.47
C ARG A 217 6.25 -13.45 10.63
N ALA A 218 6.90 -14.15 9.70
CA ALA A 218 6.29 -15.16 8.89
C ALA A 218 6.07 -16.41 9.75
N GLY A 219 4.81 -16.75 10.05
CA GLY A 219 4.45 -18.04 10.66
C GLY A 219 4.50 -19.21 9.66
N ALA A 220 4.99 -18.98 8.45
CA ALA A 220 5.10 -19.95 7.37
C ALA A 220 6.33 -19.69 6.50
N SER A 221 6.65 -20.67 5.68
CA SER A 221 7.79 -20.73 4.78
C SER A 221 7.80 -19.64 3.70
N MET A 222 8.77 -18.73 3.78
CA MET A 222 9.16 -17.88 2.65
C MET A 222 9.65 -18.71 1.46
N LEU A 223 9.49 -18.19 0.24
CA LEU A 223 10.01 -18.80 -0.97
C LEU A 223 11.02 -17.86 -1.64
N ALA A 224 12.25 -18.32 -1.84
CA ALA A 224 13.27 -17.54 -2.55
C ALA A 224 13.76 -18.29 -3.79
N TYR A 225 13.79 -17.58 -4.92
CA TYR A 225 14.30 -18.06 -6.19
C TYR A 225 15.44 -17.14 -6.61
N ALA A 226 16.65 -17.67 -6.57
CA ALA A 226 17.85 -16.95 -6.96
C ALA A 226 18.41 -17.56 -8.24
N TYR A 227 18.64 -16.72 -9.23
CA TYR A 227 19.59 -16.95 -10.29
C TYR A 227 20.84 -16.13 -9.94
N ALA A 228 21.98 -16.77 -9.73
CA ALA A 228 23.14 -16.04 -9.27
C ALA A 228 24.44 -16.73 -9.71
N LYS A 229 25.23 -16.02 -10.52
CA LYS A 229 26.67 -16.28 -10.59
C LYS A 229 27.32 -15.89 -9.26
N GLU A 230 26.84 -14.80 -8.68
CA GLU A 230 27.26 -14.28 -7.38
C GLU A 230 26.03 -13.76 -6.63
N VAL A 231 25.96 -13.97 -5.31
CA VAL A 231 25.03 -13.24 -4.43
C VAL A 231 25.88 -12.36 -3.51
N PRO A 232 25.71 -11.04 -3.52
CA PRO A 232 26.52 -10.15 -2.71
C PRO A 232 26.24 -10.37 -1.21
N GLU A 233 27.27 -10.24 -0.37
CA GLU A 233 27.05 -10.00 1.05
C GLU A 233 26.54 -8.57 1.24
N PRO A 234 25.61 -8.32 2.18
CA PRO A 234 25.09 -9.19 3.25
C PRO A 234 23.87 -10.07 2.87
N VAL A 235 23.37 -9.98 1.62
CA VAL A 235 22.16 -10.67 1.18
C VAL A 235 22.32 -12.19 1.24
N ARG A 236 23.50 -12.69 0.86
CA ARG A 236 23.83 -14.12 0.96
C ARG A 236 23.75 -14.62 2.40
N GLY A 237 24.32 -13.87 3.36
CA GLY A 237 24.21 -14.19 4.79
C GLY A 237 22.77 -14.24 5.28
N ALA A 238 21.94 -13.25 4.91
CA ALA A 238 20.52 -13.23 5.27
C ALA A 238 19.74 -14.41 4.69
N LEU A 239 19.96 -14.76 3.41
CA LEU A 239 19.33 -15.93 2.79
C LEU A 239 19.76 -17.23 3.47
N ALA A 240 21.06 -17.38 3.80
CA ALA A 240 21.55 -18.56 4.51
C ALA A 240 20.95 -18.68 5.93
N GLN A 241 20.77 -17.54 6.61
CA GLN A 241 20.11 -17.48 7.90
C GLN A 241 18.63 -17.89 7.80
N VAL A 242 17.88 -17.35 6.84
CA VAL A 242 16.48 -17.73 6.57
C VAL A 242 16.36 -19.20 6.13
N ALA A 243 17.32 -19.72 5.37
CA ALA A 243 17.36 -21.13 4.95
C ALA A 243 17.49 -22.10 6.12
N ARG A 244 18.24 -21.72 7.16
CA ARG A 244 18.58 -22.60 8.29
C ARG A 244 17.61 -22.45 9.46
N GLY A 245 16.79 -21.39 9.46
CA GLY A 245 16.09 -20.93 10.64
C GLY A 245 17.06 -20.35 11.68
N TYR A 246 16.54 -19.60 12.65
CA TYR A 246 17.36 -18.97 13.69
C TYR A 246 16.54 -18.59 14.92
N PHE A 247 17.23 -18.36 16.03
CA PHE A 247 16.63 -17.85 17.26
C PHE A 247 16.75 -16.32 17.33
N TYR A 248 15.76 -15.66 17.89
CA TYR A 248 15.71 -14.20 18.05
C TYR A 248 15.02 -13.80 19.35
N GLU A 249 15.22 -12.55 19.78
CA GLU A 249 14.59 -11.98 20.99
C GLU A 249 14.74 -12.88 22.23
N CYS A 250 15.98 -13.26 22.55
CA CYS A 250 16.28 -14.03 23.75
C CYS A 250 16.06 -13.17 25.00
N GLY A 251 15.15 -13.62 25.87
CA GLY A 251 14.92 -12.99 27.17
C GLY A 251 16.08 -13.21 28.14
N LEU A 252 16.01 -12.56 29.31
CA LEU A 252 17.03 -12.67 30.37
C LEU A 252 17.24 -14.10 30.88
N LEU A 253 16.24 -14.96 30.71
CA LEU A 253 16.26 -16.39 31.08
C LEU A 253 16.79 -17.30 29.96
N GLY A 254 17.28 -16.73 28.84
CA GLY A 254 17.79 -17.50 27.70
C GLY A 254 16.70 -18.17 26.85
N ILE A 255 15.42 -17.93 27.13
CA ILE A 255 14.31 -18.37 26.28
C ILE A 255 14.23 -17.43 25.07
N CYS A 256 14.39 -18.00 23.88
CA CYS A 256 14.36 -17.27 22.62
C CYS A 256 13.14 -17.67 21.79
N SER A 257 12.61 -16.73 21.03
CA SER A 257 11.72 -17.03 19.91
C SER A 257 12.49 -17.72 18.80
N ARG A 258 11.83 -18.58 18.04
CA ARG A 258 12.43 -19.32 16.93
C ARG A 258 11.71 -19.00 15.62
N ALA A 259 12.48 -18.63 14.61
CA ALA A 259 12.03 -18.58 13.24
C ALA A 259 12.38 -19.92 12.60
N ASP A 260 11.35 -20.64 12.13
CA ASP A 260 11.57 -21.91 11.44
C ASP A 260 12.14 -21.69 10.04
N PRO A 261 12.92 -22.64 9.50
CA PRO A 261 13.49 -22.53 8.17
C PRO A 261 12.46 -22.18 7.09
N ALA A 262 12.87 -21.36 6.11
CA ALA A 262 12.08 -21.15 4.90
C ALA A 262 11.80 -22.48 4.18
N GLY A 263 10.62 -22.57 3.58
CA GLY A 263 10.13 -23.83 3.01
C GLY A 263 10.68 -24.11 1.63
N GLU A 264 11.14 -23.09 0.91
CA GLU A 264 11.85 -23.31 -0.34
C GLU A 264 12.84 -22.19 -0.65
N ILE A 265 14.10 -22.57 -0.85
CA ILE A 265 15.12 -21.69 -1.42
C ILE A 265 15.77 -22.45 -2.57
N LYS A 266 15.56 -21.96 -3.79
CA LYS A 266 16.16 -22.51 -5.01
C LYS A 266 17.20 -21.53 -5.53
N VAL A 267 18.45 -21.94 -5.47
CA VAL A 267 19.57 -21.20 -6.08
C VAL A 267 20.00 -21.96 -7.33
N LEU A 268 19.77 -21.36 -8.49
CA LEU A 268 20.22 -21.87 -9.78
C LEU A 268 21.61 -21.28 -10.02
N THR A 269 22.65 -22.06 -9.72
CA THR A 269 24.07 -21.68 -9.87
C THR A 269 24.60 -21.97 -11.27
N ASP A 270 24.06 -22.98 -11.94
CA ASP A 270 24.36 -23.32 -13.33
C ASP A 270 23.12 -23.11 -14.18
N VAL A 271 23.30 -22.50 -15.35
CA VAL A 271 22.20 -22.15 -16.25
C VAL A 271 22.18 -23.19 -17.37
N PRO A 272 21.27 -24.17 -17.35
CA PRO A 272 20.94 -24.88 -18.57
C PRO A 272 20.54 -23.85 -19.63
N SER A 273 21.06 -24.00 -20.84
CA SER A 273 20.76 -23.16 -22.02
C SER A 273 19.27 -22.87 -22.24
N ILE A 274 18.39 -23.68 -21.65
CA ILE A 274 16.94 -23.49 -21.62
C ILE A 274 16.48 -22.22 -20.87
N LEU A 275 17.19 -21.77 -19.83
CA LEU A 275 16.86 -20.55 -19.06
C LEU A 275 17.30 -19.26 -19.76
N TYR A 276 18.26 -19.32 -20.69
CA TYR A 276 18.57 -18.19 -21.59
C TYR A 276 17.35 -17.81 -22.44
N GLY A 277 16.56 -18.80 -22.88
CA GLY A 277 15.29 -18.55 -23.56
C GLY A 277 14.21 -17.95 -22.65
N LEU A 278 14.23 -18.20 -21.34
CA LEU A 278 13.23 -17.72 -20.37
C LEU A 278 13.40 -16.23 -20.04
N LEU A 279 14.63 -15.73 -19.89
CA LEU A 279 14.94 -14.31 -19.73
C LEU A 279 14.60 -13.50 -21.00
N TYR A 280 14.69 -14.15 -22.16
CA TYR A 280 14.40 -13.55 -23.46
C TYR A 280 12.91 -13.56 -23.87
N THR A 281 12.09 -14.45 -23.32
CA THR A 281 10.71 -14.64 -23.81
C THR A 281 9.61 -14.67 -22.74
N GLY A 282 9.92 -14.50 -21.44
CA GLY A 282 8.88 -14.30 -20.43
C GLY A 282 7.82 -15.41 -20.40
N ARG A 283 8.24 -16.68 -20.34
CA ARG A 283 7.33 -17.82 -20.19
C ARG A 283 7.74 -18.72 -19.01
N LEU A 284 6.98 -18.64 -17.93
CA LEU A 284 6.85 -19.70 -16.93
C LEU A 284 5.45 -20.31 -17.11
N CYS A 285 5.37 -21.46 -17.76
CA CYS A 285 4.18 -22.32 -17.74
C CYS A 285 4.62 -23.75 -17.46
N GLY A 286 4.25 -24.30 -16.31
CA GLY A 286 4.27 -25.75 -16.05
C GLY A 286 4.83 -26.16 -14.68
N GLY A 287 3.93 -26.47 -13.73
CA GLY A 287 4.22 -27.21 -12.49
C GLY A 287 3.83 -26.48 -11.19
N PHE A 288 2.63 -26.76 -10.67
CA PHE A 288 2.09 -26.42 -9.34
C PHE A 288 2.05 -24.95 -8.85
N ILE A 289 2.59 -23.98 -9.59
CA ILE A 289 2.42 -22.54 -9.33
C ILE A 289 1.85 -21.88 -10.59
N THR A 290 0.55 -21.56 -10.58
CA THR A 290 -0.17 -21.07 -11.77
C THR A 290 0.20 -19.62 -12.10
N PHE A 291 1.12 -19.42 -13.05
CA PHE A 291 1.38 -18.14 -13.72
C PHE A 291 0.88 -18.24 -15.17
N CYS A 292 -0.03 -17.36 -15.58
CA CYS A 292 -0.51 -17.31 -16.96
C CYS A 292 -0.33 -15.89 -17.53
N PHE A 293 0.58 -15.75 -18.49
CA PHE A 293 0.58 -14.60 -19.39
C PHE A 293 -0.46 -14.84 -20.48
N GLY A 294 -1.49 -13.98 -20.51
CA GLY A 294 -2.37 -13.84 -21.67
C GLY A 294 -1.57 -13.48 -22.93
N GLN A 295 -2.09 -13.90 -24.07
CA GLN A 295 -1.47 -14.00 -25.39
C GLN A 295 -0.39 -12.96 -25.77
N GLN A 296 0.72 -13.51 -26.25
CA GLN A 296 1.67 -13.01 -27.25
C GLN A 296 1.81 -11.48 -27.42
N ASN A 297 2.80 -10.92 -26.72
CA ASN A 297 3.69 -9.93 -27.32
C ASN A 297 5.12 -10.41 -27.08
N ALA A 298 5.59 -11.33 -27.95
CA ALA A 298 7.00 -11.70 -28.04
C ALA A 298 7.78 -10.53 -28.68
N ARG A 299 7.79 -9.38 -28.01
CA ARG A 299 8.82 -8.37 -28.22
C ARG A 299 9.94 -8.81 -27.30
N GLY A 300 10.88 -9.59 -27.85
CA GLY A 300 12.12 -9.91 -27.14
C GLY A 300 12.76 -8.60 -26.73
N ALA A 301 12.67 -8.27 -25.45
CA ALA A 301 13.62 -7.34 -24.86
C ALA A 301 14.94 -8.10 -24.92
N ASP A 302 15.71 -7.81 -25.96
CA ASP A 302 17.03 -8.37 -26.17
C ASP A 302 17.89 -7.89 -25.00
N ILE A 303 17.91 -8.64 -23.89
CA ILE A 303 18.91 -8.53 -22.83
C ILE A 303 20.19 -9.18 -23.38
N GLY A 304 20.63 -8.69 -24.54
CA GLY A 304 21.84 -9.08 -25.22
C GLY A 304 23.07 -8.49 -24.53
N PRO A 305 24.29 -8.75 -25.06
CA PRO A 305 25.59 -8.77 -24.37
C PRO A 305 26.12 -7.44 -23.81
N LYS A 306 25.27 -6.42 -23.62
CA LYS A 306 25.63 -5.07 -23.16
C LYS A 306 25.87 -5.00 -21.65
N VAL A 307 25.21 -5.86 -20.88
CA VAL A 307 25.35 -5.95 -19.42
C VAL A 307 25.39 -7.40 -18.98
N GLU A 308 26.19 -7.71 -17.97
CA GLU A 308 26.23 -9.04 -17.37
C GLU A 308 25.37 -9.06 -16.11
N ILE A 309 24.34 -9.93 -16.06
CA ILE A 309 23.56 -10.16 -14.83
C ILE A 309 24.37 -11.07 -13.90
N LYS A 310 24.81 -10.52 -12.76
CA LYS A 310 25.53 -11.26 -11.71
C LYS A 310 24.56 -11.93 -10.75
N THR A 311 23.48 -11.21 -10.41
CA THR A 311 22.44 -11.68 -9.49
C THR A 311 21.06 -11.29 -10.01
N PHE A 312 20.13 -12.22 -9.96
CA PHE A 312 18.70 -11.99 -10.08
C PHE A 312 18.00 -12.81 -9.00
N LEU A 313 17.42 -12.15 -8.01
CA LEU A 313 16.84 -12.77 -6.85
C LEU A 313 15.39 -12.30 -6.70
N MET A 314 14.47 -13.25 -6.71
CA MET A 314 13.07 -13.03 -6.39
C MET A 314 12.77 -13.70 -5.04
N VAL A 315 12.25 -12.94 -4.10
CA VAL A 315 11.84 -13.44 -2.78
C VAL A 315 10.36 -13.15 -2.60
N LYS A 316 9.57 -14.22 -2.48
CA LYS A 316 8.19 -14.12 -2.05
C LYS A 316 8.17 -14.21 -0.53
N GLY A 317 8.05 -13.05 0.10
CA GLY A 317 8.00 -12.91 1.55
C GLY A 317 6.60 -13.18 2.10
N PHE A 318 6.41 -12.84 3.36
CA PHE A 318 5.12 -12.96 4.04
C PHE A 318 4.27 -11.71 3.80
N ARG A 319 4.84 -10.53 4.03
CA ARG A 319 4.17 -9.24 3.81
C ARG A 319 4.60 -8.56 2.53
N HIS A 320 5.83 -8.82 2.08
CA HIS A 320 6.41 -8.17 0.92
C HIS A 320 7.09 -9.16 -0.02
N ASP A 321 6.90 -8.92 -1.31
CA ASP A 321 7.65 -9.57 -2.38
C ASP A 321 8.79 -8.65 -2.81
N TYR A 322 9.96 -9.23 -3.02
CA TYR A 322 11.19 -8.53 -3.36
C TYR A 322 11.76 -9.03 -4.68
N LEU A 323 12.29 -8.09 -5.46
CA LEU A 323 13.08 -8.38 -6.65
C LEU A 323 14.39 -7.61 -6.57
N LEU A 324 15.50 -8.31 -6.46
CA LEU A 324 16.85 -7.76 -6.53
C LEU A 324 17.49 -8.17 -7.85
N MET A 325 18.02 -7.20 -8.58
CA MET A 325 18.85 -7.42 -9.75
C MET A 325 20.18 -6.67 -9.59
N ASP A 326 21.28 -7.40 -9.78
CA ASP A 326 22.63 -6.87 -9.79
C ASP A 326 23.28 -7.19 -11.13
N ARG A 327 23.73 -6.14 -11.82
CA ARG A 327 24.31 -6.20 -13.16
C ARG A 327 25.63 -5.45 -13.24
N VAL A 328 26.54 -5.92 -14.06
CA VAL A 328 27.78 -5.21 -14.42
C VAL A 328 27.60 -4.52 -15.76
N ILE A 329 27.84 -3.22 -15.76
CA ILE A 329 28.02 -2.40 -16.95
C ILE A 329 29.53 -2.31 -17.23
N PRO A 330 30.00 -2.74 -18.43
CA PRO A 330 31.41 -2.59 -18.82
C PRO A 330 31.87 -1.12 -18.90
N ARG A 331 33.16 -0.87 -18.64
CA ARG A 331 33.76 0.47 -18.62
C ARG A 331 33.57 1.27 -19.91
N LYS A 332 33.62 0.62 -21.07
CA LYS A 332 33.35 1.25 -22.38
C LYS A 332 32.03 2.02 -22.49
N TYR A 333 31.06 1.77 -21.61
CA TYR A 333 29.78 2.49 -21.62
C TYR A 333 29.77 3.79 -20.81
N TYR A 334 30.74 4.02 -19.91
CA TYR A 334 30.69 5.16 -18.99
C TYR A 334 32.03 5.79 -18.63
N ASP A 335 33.15 5.16 -18.99
CA ASP A 335 34.49 5.62 -18.65
C ASP A 335 35.22 6.10 -19.92
N PRO A 336 35.42 7.41 -20.10
CA PRO A 336 36.11 7.98 -21.26
C PRO A 336 37.58 7.55 -21.40
N SER A 337 38.19 6.97 -20.35
CA SER A 337 39.55 6.44 -20.41
C SER A 337 39.63 5.05 -21.06
N ASP A 338 38.49 4.38 -21.24
CA ASP A 338 38.43 3.08 -21.90
C ASP A 338 38.66 3.22 -23.42
N PRO A 339 39.55 2.42 -24.03
CA PRO A 339 39.84 2.51 -25.46
C PRO A 339 38.62 2.31 -26.36
N GLU A 340 37.63 1.53 -25.92
CA GLU A 340 36.40 1.26 -26.67
C GLU A 340 35.32 2.34 -26.44
N TYR A 341 35.51 3.28 -25.50
CA TYR A 341 34.48 4.26 -25.14
C TYR A 341 34.02 5.10 -26.33
N GLY A 342 34.96 5.56 -27.15
CA GLY A 342 34.68 6.36 -28.35
C GLY A 342 33.99 5.57 -29.47
N ALA A 343 34.06 4.24 -29.45
CA ALA A 343 33.43 3.37 -30.44
C ALA A 343 31.96 3.07 -30.13
N VAL A 344 31.52 3.29 -28.88
CA VAL A 344 30.12 3.11 -28.49
C VAL A 344 29.31 4.37 -28.82
N PRO A 345 28.17 4.26 -29.51
CA PRO A 345 27.27 5.40 -29.74
C PRO A 345 26.76 6.03 -28.43
N GLU A 346 26.57 7.35 -28.43
CA GLU A 346 26.14 8.08 -27.22
C GLU A 346 24.73 7.70 -26.76
N ASP A 347 23.82 7.44 -27.70
CA ASP A 347 22.47 6.96 -27.40
C ASP A 347 22.50 5.59 -26.71
N GLU A 348 23.41 4.72 -27.12
CA GLU A 348 23.64 3.42 -26.48
C GLU A 348 24.20 3.56 -25.07
N ARG A 349 25.22 4.42 -24.86
CA ARG A 349 25.76 4.71 -23.52
C ARG A 349 24.66 5.24 -22.59
N ASN A 350 23.89 6.21 -23.04
CA ASN A 350 22.80 6.80 -22.26
C ASN A 350 21.71 5.79 -21.92
N GLN A 351 21.38 4.89 -22.85
CA GLN A 351 20.40 3.83 -22.62
C GLN A 351 20.84 2.87 -21.49
N VAL A 352 22.09 2.42 -21.53
CA VAL A 352 22.64 1.46 -20.54
C VAL A 352 22.74 2.10 -19.15
N LEU A 353 23.01 3.40 -19.08
CA LEU A 353 23.16 4.13 -17.81
C LEU A 353 21.85 4.61 -17.17
N GLN A 354 20.76 4.73 -17.94
CA GLN A 354 19.51 5.29 -17.44
C GLN A 354 18.88 4.49 -16.27
N GLY A 355 19.08 3.17 -16.25
CA GLY A 355 18.65 2.28 -15.17
C GLY A 355 19.70 2.05 -14.07
N CYS A 356 20.88 2.67 -14.15
CA CYS A 356 21.97 2.45 -13.20
C CYS A 356 22.06 3.60 -12.19
N GLN A 357 21.02 3.75 -11.36
CA GLN A 357 20.91 4.90 -10.46
C GLN A 357 21.60 4.66 -9.12
N THR A 358 21.53 3.43 -8.60
CA THR A 358 22.30 2.98 -7.45
C THR A 358 23.41 2.05 -7.92
N TYR A 359 24.66 2.48 -7.77
CA TYR A 359 25.79 1.76 -8.35
C TYR A 359 27.06 1.84 -7.51
N LYS A 360 28.01 0.97 -7.85
CA LYS A 360 29.37 0.93 -7.33
C LYS A 360 30.33 0.55 -8.45
N ASP A 361 31.41 1.30 -8.60
CA ASP A 361 32.46 0.97 -9.56
C ASP A 361 33.38 -0.12 -8.97
N THR A 362 33.66 -1.14 -9.78
CA THR A 362 34.51 -2.30 -9.45
C THR A 362 35.52 -2.54 -10.58
N PRO A 363 36.56 -3.39 -10.37
CA PRO A 363 37.51 -3.71 -11.42
C PRO A 363 36.88 -4.33 -12.69
N GLU A 364 35.74 -5.02 -12.55
CA GLU A 364 34.99 -5.61 -13.67
C GLU A 364 34.15 -4.60 -14.46
N GLY A 365 33.89 -3.42 -13.87
CA GLY A 365 32.97 -2.42 -14.38
C GLY A 365 32.05 -1.87 -13.29
N ARG A 366 30.98 -1.19 -13.69
CA ARG A 366 30.02 -0.57 -12.78
C ARG A 366 28.93 -1.57 -12.40
N ARG A 367 28.90 -1.98 -11.14
CA ARG A 367 27.81 -2.79 -10.55
C ARG A 367 26.61 -1.87 -10.33
N CYS A 368 25.48 -2.18 -10.95
CA CYS A 368 24.24 -1.44 -10.81
C CYS A 368 23.20 -2.32 -10.16
N LEU A 369 22.51 -1.77 -9.18
CA LEU A 369 21.51 -2.47 -8.41
C LEU A 369 20.13 -1.87 -8.70
N ALA A 370 19.19 -2.77 -9.00
CA ALA A 370 17.77 -2.46 -9.03
C ALA A 370 17.08 -3.33 -7.96
N LEU A 371 16.40 -2.70 -7.02
CA LEU A 371 15.63 -3.37 -5.98
C LEU A 371 14.19 -2.85 -6.00
N ALA A 372 13.25 -3.77 -6.20
CA ALA A 372 11.83 -3.51 -6.05
C ALA A 372 11.31 -4.26 -4.83
N GLU A 373 10.44 -3.59 -4.07
CA GLU A 373 9.73 -4.13 -2.93
C GLU A 373 8.26 -3.80 -3.09
N THR A 374 7.40 -4.81 -3.03
CA THR A 374 5.96 -4.66 -3.22
C THR A 374 5.20 -5.40 -2.14
N PRO A 375 4.12 -4.84 -1.57
CA PRO A 375 3.31 -5.60 -0.62
C PRO A 375 2.76 -6.87 -1.28
N THR A 376 2.91 -8.01 -0.63
CA THR A 376 2.47 -9.32 -1.12
C THR A 376 0.97 -9.29 -1.42
N GLY A 377 0.57 -9.84 -2.56
CA GLY A 377 -0.83 -9.88 -2.98
C GLY A 377 -1.32 -8.63 -3.72
N LEU A 378 -0.53 -7.55 -3.81
CA LEU A 378 -0.57 -6.77 -5.05
C LEU A 378 -0.08 -7.69 -6.16
N VAL A 379 -0.71 -7.63 -7.33
CA VAL A 379 -0.20 -8.32 -8.53
C VAL A 379 0.55 -7.29 -9.39
N PRO A 380 1.76 -6.83 -9.01
CA PRO A 380 2.68 -6.43 -10.05
C PRO A 380 3.11 -7.74 -10.69
N THR A 381 2.68 -7.96 -11.93
CA THR A 381 3.25 -9.05 -12.73
C THR A 381 4.78 -8.93 -12.70
N LEU A 382 5.54 -10.01 -12.85
CA LEU A 382 6.99 -9.93 -13.02
C LEU A 382 7.36 -8.87 -14.08
N LYS A 383 6.53 -8.74 -15.12
CA LYS A 383 6.59 -7.67 -16.11
C LYS A 383 6.47 -6.27 -15.49
N THR A 384 5.52 -6.02 -14.59
CA THR A 384 5.40 -4.75 -13.85
C THR A 384 6.64 -4.46 -13.01
N LEU A 385 7.21 -5.48 -12.33
CA LEU A 385 8.43 -5.33 -11.54
C LEU A 385 9.66 -5.05 -12.41
N LEU A 386 9.80 -5.76 -13.53
CA LEU A 386 10.88 -5.54 -14.51
C LEU A 386 10.73 -4.18 -15.21
N MET A 387 9.51 -3.74 -15.50
CA MET A 387 9.23 -2.41 -16.06
C MET A 387 9.50 -1.27 -15.06
N ILE A 388 9.82 -1.52 -13.79
CA ILE A 388 10.29 -0.45 -12.89
C ILE A 388 11.67 0.03 -13.31
N ASP A 389 12.50 -0.86 -13.85
CA ASP A 389 13.83 -0.51 -14.35
C ASP A 389 13.74 0.04 -15.80
N PRO A 390 14.18 1.30 -16.02
CA PRO A 390 14.13 1.97 -17.33
C PRO A 390 14.75 1.18 -18.48
N MET A 391 15.72 0.29 -18.19
CA MET A 391 16.35 -0.57 -19.19
C MET A 391 15.34 -1.52 -19.85
N PHE A 392 14.29 -1.94 -19.13
CA PHE A 392 13.22 -2.81 -19.66
C PHE A 392 11.98 -2.04 -20.13
N GLN A 393 11.88 -0.73 -19.85
CA GLN A 393 10.71 0.09 -20.21
C GLN A 393 10.61 0.40 -21.71
N ARG A 394 11.70 0.31 -22.47
CA ARG A 394 11.74 0.71 -23.89
C ARG A 394 12.49 -0.28 -24.76
N GLY A 395 11.85 -1.40 -25.08
CA GLY A 395 12.14 -2.06 -26.35
C GLY A 395 11.79 -1.08 -27.48
N ARG A 396 12.80 -0.65 -28.26
CA ARG A 396 12.59 0.18 -29.46
C ARG A 396 11.46 -0.43 -30.30
N GLN A 397 10.47 0.38 -30.69
CA GLN A 397 9.66 0.07 -31.87
C GLN A 397 10.59 0.21 -33.08
N TYR A 398 11.30 -0.86 -33.44
CA TYR A 398 11.81 -0.98 -34.81
C TYR A 398 10.63 -1.40 -35.71
N PRO A 399 10.55 -0.87 -36.95
CA PRO A 399 9.41 -1.00 -37.85
C PRO A 399 9.05 -2.44 -38.20
#